data_AF-A0A316I7N5-F1
#
_entry.id   AF-A0A316I7N5-F1
#
_cell.length_a   1.000
_cell.length_b   1.000
_cell.length_c   1.000
_cell.angle_alpha   90.00
_cell.angle_beta   90.00
_cell.angle_gamma   90.00
#
_symmetry.space_group_name_H-M   'P 1'
#
loop_
_entity.id
_entity.type
_entity.pdbx_description
1 polymer ?
#
loop_
_entity_poly.entity_id
_entity_poly.type
_entity_poly.pdbx_seq_one_letter_code
_entity_poly.pdbx_strand_id
1 'polypeptide(L)'
;MSGFSVNPSELHAFAKDQFTRQQALEAAADKAAGVNLGGDTFGVLLQFFAFDAEDSAVKTVEAIRKLAEGVGEAAENTKATASFYELNEDANRQRFGGS
;
A
#
# COMPACT_ATOMS: atom_id res chain seq x y z
N MET A 1 27.68 -18.99 9.95
CA MET A 1 26.33 -18.56 9.51
C MET A 1 26.53 -17.43 8.52
N SER A 2 26.21 -17.63 7.24
CA SER A 2 26.12 -16.50 6.31
C SER A 2 24.91 -15.68 6.76
N GLY A 3 25.16 -14.53 7.38
CA GLY A 3 24.09 -13.61 7.75
C GLY A 3 23.28 -13.26 6.50
N PHE A 4 21.97 -13.08 6.65
CA PHE A 4 21.15 -12.50 5.61
C PHE A 4 21.77 -11.14 5.23
N SER A 5 22.38 -11.09 4.04
CA SER A 5 22.90 -9.85 3.48
C SER A 5 21.70 -9.06 2.99
N VAL A 6 21.23 -8.11 3.80
CA VAL A 6 20.17 -7.20 3.39
C VAL A 6 20.78 -6.12 2.53
N ASN A 7 20.44 -6.09 1.24
CA ASN A 7 20.91 -5.07 0.30
C ASN A 7 19.99 -3.84 0.38
N PRO A 8 20.46 -2.67 0.84
CA PRO A 8 19.61 -1.47 0.96
C PRO A 8 18.99 -1.03 -0.36
N SER A 9 19.68 -1.23 -1.49
CA SER A 9 19.14 -0.90 -2.81
C SER A 9 17.92 -1.75 -3.19
N GLU A 10 17.89 -3.02 -2.79
CA GLU A 10 16.74 -3.92 -2.99
C GLU A 10 15.57 -3.52 -2.09
N LEU A 11 15.85 -3.09 -0.86
CA LEU A 11 14.82 -2.55 0.04
C LEU A 11 14.20 -1.26 -0.52
N HIS A 12 15.01 -0.37 -1.09
CA HIS A 12 14.52 0.84 -1.74
C HIS A 12 13.67 0.53 -2.97
N ALA A 13 14.09 -0.44 -3.80
CA ALA A 13 13.31 -0.88 -4.95
C ALA A 13 11.96 -1.48 -4.51
N PHE A 14 11.98 -2.37 -3.50
CA PHE A 14 10.77 -2.95 -2.94
C PHE A 14 9.81 -1.88 -2.40
N ALA A 15 10.30 -0.93 -1.60
CA ALA A 15 9.50 0.17 -1.07
C ALA A 15 8.86 1.00 -2.20
N LYS A 16 9.61 1.32 -3.26
CA LYS A 16 9.10 2.04 -4.43
C LYS A 16 7.97 1.27 -5.14
N ASP A 17 8.12 -0.04 -5.30
CA ASP A 17 7.10 -0.87 -5.92
C ASP A 17 5.83 -0.95 -5.03
N GLN A 18 5.99 -0.96 -3.71
CA GLN A 18 4.85 -0.90 -2.78
C GLN A 18 4.11 0.45 -2.84
N PHE A 19 4.82 1.58 -2.92
CA PHE A 19 4.15 2.88 -3.16
C PHE A 19 3.36 2.91 -4.46
N THR A 20 3.89 2.27 -5.52
CA THR A 20 3.17 2.15 -6.79
C THR A 20 1.88 1.34 -6.63
N ARG A 21 1.92 0.27 -5.81
CA ARG A 21 0.73 -0.53 -5.47
C ARG A 21 -0.28 0.24 -4.63
N GLN A 22 0.17 1.02 -3.65
CA GLN A 22 -0.70 1.92 -2.88
C GLN A 22 -1.49 2.83 -3.83
N GLN A 23 -0.80 3.54 -4.74
CA GLN A 23 -1.45 4.43 -5.70
C GLN A 23 -2.45 3.70 -6.61
N ALA A 24 -2.10 2.49 -7.04
CA ALA A 24 -3.01 1.67 -7.84
C ALA A 24 -4.27 1.24 -7.07
N LEU A 25 -4.13 0.92 -5.77
CA LEU A 25 -5.24 0.58 -4.89
C LEU A 25 -6.13 1.78 -4.59
N GLU A 26 -5.55 2.96 -4.32
CA GLU A 26 -6.29 4.22 -4.16
C GLU A 26 -7.10 4.53 -5.43
N ALA A 27 -6.49 4.45 -6.61
CA ALA A 27 -7.17 4.65 -7.87
C ALA A 27 -8.28 3.61 -8.14
N ALA A 28 -8.10 2.37 -7.68
CA ALA A 28 -9.13 1.34 -7.77
C ALA A 28 -10.31 1.63 -6.82
N ALA A 29 -10.03 2.08 -5.59
CA ALA A 29 -11.05 2.49 -4.64
C ALA A 29 -11.89 3.67 -5.16
N ASP A 30 -11.24 4.68 -5.76
CA ASP A 30 -11.94 5.84 -6.30
C ASP A 30 -12.82 5.48 -7.50
N LYS A 31 -12.35 4.58 -8.37
CA LYS A 31 -13.17 4.05 -9.47
C LYS A 31 -14.36 3.25 -8.94
N ALA A 32 -14.16 2.40 -7.93
CA ALA A 32 -15.23 1.61 -7.33
C ALA A 32 -16.27 2.49 -6.61
N ALA A 33 -15.83 3.56 -5.94
CA ALA A 33 -16.70 4.54 -5.30
C ALA A 33 -17.58 5.32 -6.28
N GLY A 34 -17.16 5.41 -7.55
CA GLY A 34 -17.94 6.06 -8.61
C GLY A 34 -19.08 5.21 -9.18
N VAL A 35 -19.21 3.94 -8.77
CA VAL A 35 -20.28 3.05 -9.25
C VAL A 35 -21.58 3.35 -8.49
N ASN A 36 -22.60 3.84 -9.21
CA ASN A 36 -23.93 4.06 -8.65
C ASN A 36 -24.76 2.77 -8.70
N LEU A 37 -25.04 2.18 -7.53
CA LEU A 37 -25.88 0.99 -7.37
C LEU A 37 -27.27 1.31 -6.82
N GLY A 38 -27.67 2.60 -6.82
CA GLY A 38 -28.94 3.05 -6.26
C GLY A 38 -30.18 2.72 -7.11
N GLY A 39 -31.29 3.39 -6.78
CA GLY A 39 -32.61 3.14 -7.36
C GLY A 39 -32.70 3.26 -8.89
N ASP A 40 -31.81 4.00 -9.53
CA ASP A 40 -31.74 4.11 -11.00
C ASP A 40 -31.20 2.82 -11.66
N THR A 41 -30.37 2.05 -10.95
CA THR A 41 -29.75 0.81 -11.44
C THR A 41 -30.67 -0.40 -11.23
N PHE A 42 -31.42 -0.43 -10.12
CA PHE A 42 -32.24 -1.58 -9.73
C PHE A 42 -33.76 -1.35 -9.87
N GLY A 43 -34.21 -0.11 -10.05
CA GLY A 43 -35.64 0.23 -10.11
C GLY A 43 -36.39 0.01 -8.78
N VAL A 44 -37.65 0.43 -8.71
CA VAL A 44 -38.47 0.40 -7.48
C VAL A 44 -38.63 -1.01 -6.88
N LEU A 45 -38.70 -2.05 -7.71
CA LEU A 45 -38.95 -3.43 -7.26
C LEU A 45 -37.74 -4.10 -6.60
N LEU A 46 -36.52 -3.69 -6.95
CA LEU A 46 -35.28 -4.28 -6.43
C LEU A 46 -34.55 -3.33 -5.46
N GLN A 47 -35.24 -2.31 -4.93
CA GLN A 47 -34.65 -1.32 -4.02
C GLN A 47 -33.98 -1.94 -2.77
N PHE A 48 -34.51 -3.03 -2.24
CA PHE A 48 -33.89 -3.69 -1.09
C PHE A 48 -32.54 -4.32 -1.43
N PHE A 49 -32.40 -4.91 -2.62
CA PHE A 49 -31.10 -5.37 -3.11
C PHE A 49 -30.16 -4.20 -3.42
N ALA A 50 -30.70 -3.07 -3.87
CA ALA A 50 -29.92 -1.86 -4.10
C ALA A 50 -29.27 -1.36 -2.80
N PHE A 51 -30.01 -1.35 -1.68
CA PHE A 51 -29.47 -0.94 -0.38
C PHE A 51 -28.36 -1.86 0.11
N ASP A 52 -28.56 -3.17 0.07
CA ASP A 52 -27.54 -4.14 0.48
C ASP A 52 -26.30 -4.09 -0.43
N ALA A 53 -26.51 -3.89 -1.73
CA ALA A 53 -25.43 -3.76 -2.70
C ALA A 53 -24.63 -2.45 -2.50
N GLU A 54 -25.31 -1.34 -2.20
CA GLU A 54 -24.68 -0.05 -1.94
C GLU A 54 -23.86 -0.07 -0.64
N ASP A 55 -24.39 -0.65 0.44
CA ASP A 55 -23.65 -0.86 1.69
C ASP A 55 -22.43 -1.78 1.49
N SER A 56 -22.59 -2.87 0.74
CA SER A 56 -21.48 -3.78 0.41
C SER A 56 -20.40 -3.09 -0.44
N ALA A 57 -20.81 -2.25 -1.40
CA ALA A 57 -19.89 -1.47 -2.22
C ALA A 57 -19.10 -0.46 -1.39
N VAL A 58 -19.76 0.28 -0.49
CA VAL A 58 -19.10 1.21 0.44
C VAL A 58 -18.07 0.49 1.31
N LYS A 59 -18.45 -0.63 1.94
CA LYS A 59 -17.52 -1.44 2.75
C LYS A 59 -16.34 -1.95 1.95
N THR A 60 -16.56 -2.33 0.69
CA THR A 60 -15.49 -2.79 -0.20
C THR A 60 -14.53 -1.66 -0.54
N VAL A 61 -15.03 -0.46 -0.86
CA VAL A 61 -14.20 0.73 -1.09
C VAL A 61 -13.35 1.05 0.14
N GLU A 62 -13.95 1.03 1.33
CA GLU A 62 -13.23 1.26 2.59
C GLU A 62 -12.15 0.21 2.84
N ALA A 63 -12.43 -1.07 2.56
CA ALA A 63 -11.45 -2.14 2.70
C ALA A 63 -10.26 -1.97 1.75
N ILE A 64 -10.51 -1.56 0.49
CA ILE A 64 -9.45 -1.27 -0.48
C ILE A 64 -8.59 -0.09 -0.01
N ARG A 65 -9.21 0.96 0.55
CA ARG A 65 -8.48 2.11 1.10
C ARG A 65 -7.59 1.72 2.27
N LYS A 66 -8.09 0.93 3.22
CA LYS A 66 -7.29 0.39 4.34
C LYS A 66 -6.13 -0.48 3.86
N LEU A 67 -6.34 -1.26 2.80
CA LEU A 67 -5.26 -2.04 2.20
C LEU A 67 -4.19 -1.13 1.58
N ALA A 68 -4.59 -0.06 0.88
CA ALA A 68 -3.67 0.92 0.32
C ALA A 68 -2.82 1.58 1.42
N GLU A 69 -3.45 2.02 2.51
CA GLU A 69 -2.77 2.57 3.70
C GLU A 69 -1.73 1.61 4.26
N GLY A 70 -2.11 0.35 4.53
CA GLY A 70 -1.18 -0.64 5.08
C GLY A 70 0.00 -0.97 4.16
N VAL A 71 -0.22 -0.96 2.84
CA VAL A 71 0.86 -1.11 1.84
C VAL A 71 1.79 0.10 1.85
N GLY A 72 1.25 1.31 1.99
CA GLY A 72 2.02 2.55 2.11
C GLY A 72 2.88 2.57 3.38
N GLU A 73 2.30 2.23 4.53
CA GLU A 73 3.03 2.13 5.80
C GLU A 73 4.17 1.10 5.73
N ALA A 74 3.92 -0.05 5.11
CA ALA A 74 4.96 -1.07 4.90
C ALA A 74 6.09 -0.56 3.99
N ALA A 75 5.76 0.22 2.95
CA ALA A 75 6.73 0.85 2.07
C ALA A 75 7.61 1.87 2.82
N GLU A 76 6.99 2.75 3.62
CA GLU A 76 7.69 3.74 4.45
C GLU A 76 8.63 3.07 5.45
N ASN A 77 8.16 2.06 6.18
CA ASN A 77 8.97 1.31 7.14
C ASN A 77 10.14 0.59 6.46
N THR A 78 9.93 0.04 5.26
CA THR A 78 11.00 -0.61 4.50
C THR A 78 12.05 0.40 4.03
N LYS A 79 11.62 1.57 3.56
CA LYS A 79 12.52 2.66 3.18
C LYS A 79 13.32 3.18 4.38
N ALA A 80 12.68 3.36 5.53
CA ALA A 80 13.35 3.76 6.76
C ALA A 80 14.40 2.73 7.20
N THR A 81 14.06 1.44 7.06
CA THR A 81 14.99 0.32 7.33
C THR A 81 16.18 0.34 6.38
N ALA A 82 15.98 0.59 5.09
CA ALA A 82 17.05 0.71 4.10
C ALA A 82 18.03 1.84 4.48
N SER A 83 17.50 3.03 4.78
CA SER A 83 18.30 4.17 5.21
C SER A 83 19.05 3.91 6.52
N PHE A 84 18.46 3.15 7.46
CA PHE A 84 19.16 2.72 8.66
C PHE A 84 20.37 1.82 8.34
N TYR A 85 20.22 0.85 7.43
CA TYR A 85 21.35 0.01 7.03
C TYR A 85 22.47 0.81 6.37
N GLU A 86 22.14 1.71 5.44
CA GLU A 86 23.13 2.58 4.77
C GLU A 86 23.92 3.42 5.78
N LEU A 87 23.24 4.06 6.73
CA LEU A 87 23.88 4.88 7.77
C LEU A 87 24.84 4.06 8.64
N ASN A 88 24.46 2.84 9.02
CA ASN A 88 25.30 1.98 9.86
C ASN A 88 26.48 1.40 9.07
N GLU A 89 26.28 1.03 7.81
CA GLU A 89 27.37 0.58 6.94
C GLU A 89 28.38 1.69 6.66
N ASP A 90 27.92 2.91 6.41
CA ASP A 90 28.78 4.07 6.18
C ASP A 90 29.54 4.48 7.44
N ALA A 91 28.88 4.47 8.60
CA ALA A 91 29.54 4.70 9.89
C ALA A 91 30.61 3.64 10.18
N ASN A 92 30.34 2.37 9.84
CA ASN A 92 31.32 1.29 9.99
C ASN A 92 32.47 1.42 8.99
N ARG A 93 32.20 1.76 7.71
CA ARG A 93 33.24 2.04 6.71
C ARG A 93 34.15 3.19 7.16
N GLN A 94 33.59 4.28 7.66
CA GLN A 94 34.38 5.42 8.16
C GLN A 94 35.21 5.05 9.39
N ARG A 95 34.69 4.20 10.28
CA ARG A 95 35.36 3.80 11.52
C ARG A 95 36.45 2.75 11.33
N PHE A 96 36.29 1.83 10.38
CA PHE A 96 37.16 0.66 10.20
C PHE A 96 37.94 0.66 8.88
N GLY A 97 37.53 1.42 7.87
CA GLY A 97 38.18 1.51 6.56
C GLY A 97 39.32 2.54 6.52
N GLY A 98 40.25 2.47 7.49
CA GLY A 98 41.38 3.38 7.60
C GLY A 98 42.11 3.69 6.28
N SER A 99 42.65 4.90 6.21
CA SER A 99 43.35 5.57 5.08
C SER A 99 44.14 4.67 4.15
#